data_AF-A0A819APX7-F1
#
_entry.id   AF-A0A819APX7-F1
#
_cell.length_a   1.000
_cell.length_b   1.000
_cell.length_c   1.000
_cell.angle_alpha   90.00
_cell.angle_beta   90.00
_cell.angle_gamma   90.00
#
_symmetry.space_group_name_H-M   'P 1'
#
loop_
_entity.id
_entity.type
_entity.pdbx_description
1 polymer ?
#
loop_
_entity_poly.entity_id
_entity_poly.type
_entity_poly.pdbx_seq_one_letter_code
_entity_poly.pdbx_strand_id
1 'polypeptide(L)'
;KHFQLVIYCPITYSDAKHFIQIFERYFQKLHEHQLFDQIREQMHTWFNDDQEEKQWYEQIKERLQKTIDQAFPDTKNFFAKTSSRSAKDTCIFKEDFLQIYRSELSKFPDTLQENSRITALLTAAFLSLCVTSASDVLSMFIISERIYQDMLLATEAQNTTDSLFKENIILRPFVPIDVDMEFRDNILEKILSFFNDIVRIKLNQYKPNSYVIDFALRKGDDESVNSMNVWVIELNPFMETTDGALFSWQHERDVLEGQANENKDKTLFRITERVRPGSWTMLPISIRQWIKSESDL
;
A
#
# COMPACT_ATOMS: atom_id res chain seq x y z
N LYS A 1 13.72 -14.83 15.21
CA LYS A 1 13.08 -14.06 16.31
C LYS A 1 13.25 -12.54 16.13
N HIS A 2 13.19 -12.01 14.91
CA HIS A 2 13.09 -10.56 14.68
C HIS A 2 11.66 -10.27 14.23
N PHE A 3 10.76 -10.08 15.20
CA PHE A 3 9.52 -9.40 14.88
C PHE A 3 9.93 -7.99 14.43
N GLN A 4 9.60 -7.64 13.18
CA GLN A 4 9.77 -6.27 12.74
C GLN A 4 9.01 -5.38 13.71
N LEU A 5 9.72 -4.43 14.31
CA LEU A 5 9.14 -3.46 15.21
C LEU A 5 8.10 -2.66 14.40
N VAL A 6 6.83 -2.82 14.75
CA VAL A 6 5.73 -2.01 14.22
C VAL A 6 5.46 -0.92 15.25
N ILE A 7 5.46 0.33 14.81
CA ILE A 7 5.20 1.49 15.67
C ILE A 7 3.97 2.22 15.19
N TYR A 8 3.27 2.79 16.15
CA TYR A 8 2.03 3.52 15.97
C TYR A 8 2.26 4.97 16.41
N CYS A 9 2.02 5.91 15.51
CA CYS A 9 1.91 7.33 15.83
C CYS A 9 0.43 7.72 15.72
N PRO A 10 -0.23 8.08 16.83
CA PRO A 10 -1.65 8.42 16.80
C PRO A 10 -1.97 9.58 15.84
N ILE A 11 -3.09 9.43 15.14
CA ILE A 11 -3.76 10.49 14.39
C ILE A 11 -4.93 10.93 15.26
N THR A 12 -5.01 12.23 15.57
CA THR A 12 -6.15 12.80 16.29
C THR A 12 -7.30 13.09 15.33
N TYR A 13 -8.50 13.29 15.86
CA TYR A 13 -9.64 13.71 15.03
C TYR A 13 -9.37 15.04 14.31
N SER A 14 -8.70 15.99 14.98
CA SER A 14 -8.26 17.24 14.38
C SER A 14 -7.25 17.03 13.26
N ASP A 15 -6.28 16.13 13.42
CA ASP A 15 -5.34 15.79 12.33
C ASP A 15 -6.08 15.26 11.10
N ALA A 16 -7.05 14.37 11.30
CA ALA A 16 -7.85 13.81 10.22
C ALA A 16 -8.64 14.89 9.47
N LYS A 17 -9.20 15.87 10.19
CA LYS A 17 -9.89 17.01 9.58
C LYS A 17 -8.94 17.88 8.75
N HIS A 18 -7.72 18.12 9.22
CA HIS A 18 -6.72 18.84 8.42
C HIS A 18 -6.33 18.06 7.15
N PHE A 19 -6.11 16.74 7.24
CA PHE A 19 -5.88 15.91 6.04
C PHE A 19 -6.99 16.07 5.00
N ILE A 20 -8.26 16.00 5.44
CA ILE A 20 -9.44 16.17 4.57
C ILE A 20 -9.45 17.57 3.93
N GLN A 21 -9.35 18.62 4.74
CA GLN A 21 -9.42 20.01 4.28
C GLN A 21 -8.31 20.35 3.28
N ILE A 22 -7.07 19.93 3.57
CA ILE A 22 -5.92 20.13 2.70
C ILE A 22 -6.15 19.39 1.38
N PHE A 23 -6.50 18.11 1.43
CA PHE A 23 -6.75 17.31 0.23
C PHE A 23 -7.85 17.95 -0.63
N GLU A 24 -9.00 18.30 -0.05
CA GLU A 24 -10.10 18.96 -0.76
C GLU A 24 -9.66 20.28 -1.40
N ARG A 25 -8.97 21.15 -0.66
CA ARG A 25 -8.56 22.47 -1.16
C ARG A 25 -7.63 22.36 -2.37
N TYR A 26 -6.72 21.38 -2.39
CA TYR A 26 -5.80 21.20 -3.50
C TYR A 26 -6.45 20.41 -4.64
N PHE A 27 -7.11 19.28 -4.37
CA PHE A 27 -7.68 18.44 -5.42
C PHE A 27 -8.96 19.00 -6.05
N GLN A 28 -9.78 19.79 -5.34
CA GLN A 28 -10.92 20.49 -5.97
C GLN A 28 -10.46 21.59 -6.93
N LYS A 29 -9.27 22.17 -6.74
CA LYS A 29 -8.69 23.16 -7.67
C LYS A 29 -8.07 22.52 -8.90
N LEU A 30 -7.76 21.22 -8.83
CA LEU A 30 -7.05 20.47 -9.86
C LEU A 30 -8.05 19.77 -10.79
N HIS A 31 -8.86 20.55 -11.50
CA HIS A 31 -9.84 20.04 -12.47
C HIS A 31 -9.26 19.66 -13.85
N GLU A 32 -7.95 19.81 -14.09
CA GLU A 32 -7.37 19.64 -15.42
C GLU A 32 -6.02 18.91 -15.42
N HIS A 33 -5.66 18.33 -16.56
CA HIS A 33 -4.54 17.43 -16.88
C HIS A 33 -3.10 17.88 -16.46
N GLN A 34 -2.94 18.97 -15.71
CA GLN A 34 -1.66 19.52 -15.25
C GLN A 34 -1.27 19.07 -13.82
N LEU A 35 -1.97 18.06 -13.29
CA LEU A 35 -1.90 17.57 -11.92
C LEU A 35 -0.48 17.29 -11.39
N PHE A 36 0.39 16.69 -12.21
CA PHE A 36 1.64 16.09 -11.71
C PHE A 36 2.71 17.10 -11.36
N ASP A 37 2.99 18.04 -12.26
CA ASP A 37 4.07 19.00 -12.05
C ASP A 37 3.63 20.12 -11.10
N GLN A 38 2.34 20.51 -11.15
CA GLN A 38 1.79 21.52 -10.24
C GLN A 38 1.72 21.04 -8.80
N ILE A 39 1.28 19.80 -8.53
CA ILE A 39 1.31 19.25 -7.17
C ILE A 39 2.75 19.27 -6.65
N ARG A 40 3.70 18.77 -7.44
CA ARG A 40 5.11 18.66 -7.03
C ARG A 40 5.74 20.01 -6.69
N GLU A 41 5.56 21.01 -7.56
CA GLU A 41 6.12 22.35 -7.34
C GLU A 41 5.44 23.08 -6.17
N GLN A 42 4.15 22.85 -5.96
CA GLN A 42 3.39 23.58 -4.95
C GLN A 42 3.49 22.99 -3.55
N MET A 43 3.86 21.72 -3.36
CA MET A 43 3.88 21.07 -2.03
C MET A 43 4.61 21.87 -0.95
N HIS A 44 5.75 22.48 -1.29
CA HIS A 44 6.52 23.31 -0.35
C HIS A 44 5.83 24.62 0.03
N THR A 45 4.83 25.03 -0.75
CA THR A 45 4.09 26.29 -0.58
C THR A 45 2.68 26.10 -0.02
N TRP A 46 2.23 24.85 0.16
CA TRP A 46 0.85 24.56 0.56
C TRP A 46 0.45 25.23 1.88
N PHE A 47 1.39 25.37 2.79
CA PHE A 47 1.13 25.96 4.10
C PHE A 47 1.52 27.44 4.20
N ASN A 48 1.82 28.12 3.08
CA ASN A 48 2.31 29.50 3.15
C ASN A 48 1.22 30.51 3.50
N ASP A 49 -0.01 30.26 3.05
CA ASP A 49 -1.12 31.21 3.18
C ASP A 49 -1.97 30.98 4.45
N ASP A 50 -1.77 29.85 5.15
CA ASP A 50 -2.53 29.46 6.33
C ASP A 50 -1.60 29.11 7.51
N GLN A 51 -1.53 30.00 8.50
CA GLN A 51 -0.68 29.82 9.67
C GLN A 51 -1.15 28.67 10.58
N GLU A 52 -2.46 28.39 10.61
CA GLU A 52 -3.01 27.32 11.44
C GLU A 52 -2.59 25.95 10.89
N GLU A 53 -2.76 25.73 9.58
CA GLU A 53 -2.32 24.50 8.95
C GLU A 53 -0.80 24.33 8.97
N LYS A 54 -0.04 25.43 8.82
CA LYS A 54 1.41 25.39 8.97
C LYS A 54 1.82 24.92 10.35
N GLN A 55 1.19 25.48 11.39
CA GLN A 55 1.43 25.09 12.77
C GLN A 55 1.05 23.62 12.99
N TRP A 56 -0.10 23.19 12.47
CA TRP A 56 -0.53 21.80 12.51
C TRP A 56 0.49 20.87 11.83
N TYR A 57 0.93 21.19 10.62
CA TYR A 57 1.88 20.37 9.85
C TYR A 57 3.19 20.19 10.61
N GLU A 58 3.73 21.27 11.20
CA GLU A 58 4.95 21.20 12.01
C GLU A 58 4.75 20.34 13.27
N GLN A 59 3.60 20.44 13.94
CA GLN A 59 3.30 19.64 15.13
C GLN A 59 3.20 18.14 14.83
N ILE A 60 2.44 17.74 13.79
CA ILE A 60 2.33 16.33 13.41
C ILE A 60 3.66 15.79 12.88
N LYS A 61 4.42 16.60 12.13
CA LYS A 61 5.77 16.25 11.65
C LYS A 61 6.73 16.00 12.81
N GLU A 62 6.78 16.90 13.80
CA GLU A 62 7.63 16.74 14.98
C GLU A 62 7.25 15.49 15.78
N ARG A 63 5.95 15.28 16.03
CA ARG A 63 5.44 14.10 16.75
C ARG A 63 5.81 12.80 16.03
N LEU A 64 5.65 12.76 14.71
CA LEU A 64 5.98 11.60 13.90
C LEU A 64 7.49 11.36 13.83
N GLN A 65 8.29 12.42 13.65
CA GLN A 65 9.76 12.31 13.58
C GLN A 65 10.33 11.78 14.90
N LYS A 66 9.86 12.31 16.04
CA LYS A 66 10.22 11.80 17.36
C LYS A 66 9.89 10.32 17.50
N THR A 67 8.74 9.88 16.97
CA THR A 67 8.32 8.48 16.99
C THR A 67 9.25 7.60 16.13
N ILE A 68 9.67 8.10 14.95
CA ILE A 68 10.65 7.43 14.07
C ILE A 68 12.00 7.31 14.77
N ASP A 69 12.54 8.41 15.29
CA ASP A 69 13.89 8.47 15.89
C ASP A 69 13.99 7.56 17.12
N GLN A 70 12.94 7.49 17.93
CA GLN A 70 12.91 6.65 19.13
C GLN A 70 12.89 5.16 18.80
N ALA A 71 12.19 4.78 17.74
CA ALA A 71 11.95 3.38 17.44
C ALA A 71 12.94 2.79 16.44
N PHE A 72 13.55 3.63 15.61
CA PHE A 72 14.41 3.24 14.52
C PHE A 72 15.71 4.06 14.47
N PRO A 73 16.53 4.07 15.53
CA PRO A 73 17.74 4.90 15.58
C PRO A 73 18.73 4.58 14.44
N ASP A 74 18.74 3.33 13.95
CA ASP A 74 19.70 2.85 12.95
C ASP A 74 19.09 2.60 11.55
N THR A 75 17.77 2.72 11.40
CA THR A 75 17.09 2.48 10.11
C THR A 75 16.70 3.81 9.48
N LYS A 76 16.93 3.94 8.18
CA LYS A 76 16.57 5.16 7.42
C LYS A 76 15.41 4.95 6.44
N ASN A 77 14.97 3.71 6.25
CA ASN A 77 14.02 3.33 5.22
C ASN A 77 12.79 2.68 5.86
N PHE A 78 11.64 3.30 5.67
CA PHE A 78 10.39 2.89 6.30
C PHE A 78 9.30 2.67 5.27
N PHE A 79 8.34 1.83 5.64
CA PHE A 79 7.04 1.76 5.02
C PHE A 79 6.01 2.38 5.97
N ALA A 80 5.16 3.26 5.46
CA ALA A 80 4.10 3.91 6.21
C ALA A 80 2.71 3.59 5.66
N LYS A 81 1.74 3.35 6.54
CA LYS A 81 0.31 3.24 6.24
C LYS A 81 -0.54 3.89 7.33
N THR A 82 -1.82 4.15 7.08
CA THR A 82 -2.80 4.40 8.16
C THR A 82 -3.19 3.06 8.81
N SER A 83 -4.13 3.08 9.75
CA SER A 83 -4.66 1.84 10.34
C SER A 83 -5.25 0.91 9.28
N SER A 84 -5.85 1.52 8.24
CA SER A 84 -6.60 0.82 7.21
C SER A 84 -5.76 0.57 5.95
N ARG A 85 -5.22 1.61 5.29
CA ARG A 85 -4.60 1.47 3.96
C ARG A 85 -3.25 2.20 3.85
N SER A 86 -2.44 1.79 2.88
CA SER A 86 -1.24 2.52 2.47
C SER A 86 -1.53 3.42 1.26
N ALA A 87 -0.79 4.51 1.13
CA ALA A 87 -0.88 5.51 0.06
C ALA A 87 -0.32 5.04 -1.31
N LYS A 88 -0.73 3.86 -1.79
CA LYS A 88 -0.20 3.23 -3.03
C LYS A 88 -0.43 4.06 -4.29
N ASP A 89 -1.46 4.89 -4.27
CA ASP A 89 -1.84 5.83 -5.32
C ASP A 89 -0.86 7.00 -5.50
N THR A 90 0.08 7.18 -4.57
CA THR A 90 0.96 8.35 -4.56
C THR A 90 2.37 8.13 -5.10
N CYS A 91 2.75 6.87 -5.32
CA CYS A 91 4.09 6.47 -5.75
C CYS A 91 4.59 7.26 -6.96
N ILE A 92 3.67 7.53 -7.88
CA ILE A 92 3.89 8.21 -9.16
C ILE A 92 4.20 9.70 -9.03
N PHE A 93 3.96 10.32 -7.86
CA PHE A 93 4.25 11.73 -7.62
C PHE A 93 5.68 11.95 -7.10
N LYS A 94 6.43 10.87 -6.77
CA LYS A 94 7.82 11.00 -6.36
C LYS A 94 8.69 11.42 -7.54
N GLU A 95 9.58 12.37 -7.28
CA GLU A 95 10.49 12.93 -8.28
C GLU A 95 11.39 11.85 -8.91
N ASP A 96 11.79 10.86 -8.11
CA ASP A 96 12.65 9.75 -8.53
C ASP A 96 11.89 8.56 -9.12
N PHE A 97 10.54 8.58 -9.18
CA PHE A 97 9.75 7.43 -9.66
C PHE A 97 10.18 6.97 -11.06
N LEU A 98 10.43 7.93 -11.96
CA LEU A 98 10.88 7.63 -13.33
C LEU A 98 12.27 6.99 -13.38
N GLN A 99 13.17 7.49 -12.54
CA GLN A 99 14.52 6.95 -12.44
C GLN A 99 14.49 5.53 -11.87
N ILE A 100 13.66 5.28 -10.85
CA ILE A 100 13.46 3.95 -10.28
C ILE A 100 12.88 3.02 -11.36
N TYR A 101 11.83 3.44 -12.07
CA TYR A 101 11.23 2.64 -13.14
C TYR A 101 12.24 2.26 -14.24
N ARG A 102 13.01 3.24 -14.75
CA ARG A 102 14.04 2.98 -15.76
C ARG A 102 15.14 2.04 -15.24
N SER A 103 15.55 2.22 -13.99
CA SER A 103 16.51 1.33 -13.32
C SER A 103 15.98 -0.10 -13.24
N GLU A 104 14.73 -0.29 -12.79
CA GLU A 104 14.12 -1.62 -12.71
C GLU A 104 13.90 -2.25 -14.09
N LEU A 105 13.48 -1.46 -15.09
CA LEU A 105 13.27 -1.94 -16.46
C LEU A 105 14.58 -2.39 -17.11
N SER A 106 15.70 -1.72 -16.82
CA SER A 106 17.02 -2.09 -17.35
C SER A 106 17.53 -3.46 -16.89
N LYS A 107 16.89 -4.06 -15.88
CA LYS A 107 17.21 -5.42 -15.41
C LYS A 107 16.66 -6.52 -16.31
N PHE A 108 15.74 -6.20 -17.22
CA PHE A 108 15.13 -7.15 -18.14
C PHE A 108 15.86 -7.19 -19.49
N PRO A 109 16.03 -8.37 -20.12
CA PRO A 109 16.71 -8.48 -21.41
C PRO A 109 15.88 -7.88 -22.56
N ASP A 110 14.55 -7.94 -22.46
CA ASP A 110 13.61 -7.32 -23.40
C ASP A 110 12.78 -6.27 -22.67
N THR A 111 13.15 -5.00 -22.83
CA THR A 111 12.48 -3.84 -22.24
C THR A 111 11.23 -3.43 -23.03
N LEU A 112 11.01 -3.99 -24.22
CA LEU A 112 9.80 -3.76 -25.03
C LEU A 112 8.69 -4.73 -24.66
N GLN A 113 9.04 -5.90 -24.10
CA GLN A 113 8.06 -6.86 -23.61
C GLN A 113 7.17 -6.25 -22.52
N GLU A 114 5.85 -6.38 -22.72
CA GLU A 114 4.84 -5.83 -21.82
C GLU A 114 5.00 -6.32 -20.37
N ASN A 115 5.29 -7.61 -20.17
CA ASN A 115 5.50 -8.17 -18.83
C ASN A 115 6.70 -7.53 -18.12
N SER A 116 7.83 -7.30 -18.81
CA SER A 116 9.00 -6.63 -18.25
C SER A 116 8.66 -5.22 -17.78
N ARG A 117 7.93 -4.46 -18.62
CA ARG A 117 7.49 -3.09 -18.31
C ARG A 117 6.58 -3.04 -17.11
N ILE A 118 5.59 -3.93 -17.03
CA ILE A 118 4.67 -3.92 -15.90
C ILE A 118 5.37 -4.40 -14.62
N THR A 119 6.25 -5.40 -14.69
CA THR A 119 7.01 -5.87 -13.53
C THR A 119 7.92 -4.77 -12.99
N ALA A 120 8.66 -4.08 -13.87
CA ALA A 120 9.49 -2.94 -13.52
C ALA A 120 8.66 -1.81 -12.90
N LEU A 121 7.48 -1.52 -13.46
CA LEU A 121 6.57 -0.50 -12.97
C LEU A 121 6.02 -0.82 -11.58
N LEU A 122 5.55 -2.06 -11.36
CA LEU A 122 5.06 -2.50 -10.05
C LEU A 122 6.18 -2.47 -9.00
N THR A 123 7.38 -2.87 -9.40
CA THR A 123 8.57 -2.80 -8.53
C THR A 123 8.91 -1.35 -8.19
N ALA A 124 8.91 -0.45 -9.18
CA ALA A 124 9.15 0.97 -8.96
C ALA A 124 8.10 1.62 -8.05
N ALA A 125 6.83 1.27 -8.24
CA ALA A 125 5.75 1.71 -7.35
C ALA A 125 5.96 1.21 -5.93
N PHE A 126 6.32 -0.06 -5.75
CA PHE A 126 6.61 -0.60 -4.43
C PHE A 126 7.82 0.10 -3.76
N LEU A 127 8.93 0.27 -4.48
CA LEU A 127 10.12 0.95 -3.98
C LEU A 127 9.85 2.42 -3.64
N SER A 128 8.95 3.06 -4.38
CA SER A 128 8.54 4.45 -4.14
C SER A 128 7.78 4.62 -2.82
N LEU A 129 7.18 3.56 -2.27
CA LEU A 129 6.59 3.58 -0.92
C LEU A 129 7.63 3.60 0.21
N CYS A 130 8.91 3.50 -0.11
CA CYS A 130 9.99 3.73 0.85
C CYS A 130 10.08 5.22 1.19
N VAL A 131 9.94 5.53 2.47
CA VAL A 131 10.03 6.89 3.03
C VAL A 131 11.16 6.94 4.08
N THR A 132 11.78 8.10 4.24
CA THR A 132 12.99 8.25 5.08
C THR A 132 12.84 9.24 6.23
N SER A 133 11.77 10.04 6.22
CA SER A 133 11.51 11.07 7.21
C SER A 133 10.01 11.21 7.50
N ALA A 134 9.66 11.91 8.59
CA ALA A 134 8.27 12.29 8.84
C ALA A 134 7.71 13.19 7.72
N SER A 135 8.55 14.03 7.11
CA SER A 135 8.15 14.89 6.00
C SER A 135 7.75 14.06 4.77
N ASP A 136 8.51 13.00 4.45
CA ASP A 136 8.22 12.08 3.35
C ASP A 136 6.86 11.40 3.57
N VAL A 137 6.62 10.91 4.81
CA VAL A 137 5.35 10.25 5.19
C VAL A 137 4.16 11.19 5.01
N LEU A 138 4.25 12.40 5.57
CA LEU A 138 3.15 13.37 5.51
C LEU A 138 2.91 13.84 4.08
N SER A 139 3.97 14.11 3.33
CA SER A 139 3.91 14.46 1.91
C SER A 139 3.16 13.39 1.13
N MET A 140 3.51 12.13 1.33
CA MET A 140 2.85 10.98 0.71
C MET A 140 1.39 10.83 1.14
N PHE A 141 1.06 11.07 2.42
CA PHE A 141 -0.30 10.87 2.93
C PHE A 141 -1.26 12.00 2.52
N ILE A 142 -0.79 13.25 2.51
CA ILE A 142 -1.61 14.41 2.15
C ILE A 142 -2.11 14.33 0.71
N ILE A 143 -1.37 13.70 -0.19
CA ILE A 143 -1.73 13.62 -1.62
C ILE A 143 -2.44 12.32 -2.00
N SER A 144 -2.68 11.44 -1.03
CA SER A 144 -3.31 10.15 -1.26
C SER A 144 -4.83 10.25 -1.16
N GLU A 145 -5.51 9.96 -2.25
CA GLU A 145 -6.96 9.77 -2.27
C GLU A 145 -7.37 8.63 -1.35
N ARG A 146 -6.57 7.56 -1.28
CA ARG A 146 -6.85 6.42 -0.38
C ARG A 146 -6.83 6.85 1.10
N ILE A 147 -5.83 7.63 1.50
CA ILE A 147 -5.75 8.14 2.87
C ILE A 147 -6.87 9.17 3.14
N TYR A 148 -7.17 10.04 2.18
CA TYR A 148 -8.30 10.96 2.26
C TYR A 148 -9.63 10.21 2.53
N GLN A 149 -9.92 9.16 1.76
CA GLN A 149 -11.12 8.34 1.96
C GLN A 149 -11.13 7.66 3.34
N ASP A 150 -9.99 7.18 3.83
CA ASP A 150 -9.87 6.62 5.18
C ASP A 150 -10.22 7.66 6.25
N MET A 151 -9.67 8.87 6.15
CA MET A 151 -9.95 9.94 7.10
C MET A 151 -11.41 10.38 7.04
N LEU A 152 -11.99 10.46 5.85
CA LEU A 152 -13.40 10.79 5.66
C LEU A 152 -14.30 9.78 6.38
N LEU A 153 -14.13 8.49 6.08
CA LEU A 153 -14.90 7.41 6.70
C LEU A 153 -14.69 7.35 8.23
N ALA A 154 -13.44 7.51 8.69
CA ALA A 154 -13.12 7.48 10.11
C ALA A 154 -13.76 8.66 10.87
N THR A 155 -13.85 9.84 10.25
CA THR A 155 -14.51 11.01 10.86
C THR A 155 -16.05 10.95 10.77
N GLU A 156 -16.61 10.41 9.68
CA GLU A 156 -18.07 10.23 9.51
C GLU A 156 -18.66 9.17 10.44
N ALA A 157 -17.95 8.06 10.64
CA ALA A 157 -18.39 6.97 11.52
C ALA A 157 -18.52 7.43 12.98
N GLN A 158 -17.97 8.59 13.34
CA GLN A 158 -17.80 9.06 14.71
C GLN A 158 -18.45 10.42 14.91
N ASN A 159 -19.75 10.47 14.64
CA ASN A 159 -20.54 11.70 14.58
C ASN A 159 -20.54 12.59 15.84
N THR A 160 -19.89 12.29 16.97
CA THR A 160 -20.09 13.11 18.19
C THR A 160 -19.02 13.15 19.29
N THR A 161 -17.96 12.31 19.31
CA THR A 161 -16.91 12.46 20.36
C THR A 161 -15.52 11.99 19.90
N ASP A 162 -14.47 12.77 20.19
CA ASP A 162 -13.06 12.42 19.96
C ASP A 162 -12.64 11.07 20.57
N SER A 163 -13.38 10.59 21.58
CA SER A 163 -13.04 9.39 22.35
C SER A 163 -13.07 8.08 21.55
N LEU A 164 -13.80 8.05 20.42
CA LEU A 164 -13.90 6.86 19.58
C LEU A 164 -12.86 6.85 18.45
N PHE A 165 -12.18 7.98 18.20
CA PHE A 165 -11.27 8.13 17.05
C PHE A 165 -9.97 7.42 17.33
N LYS A 166 -9.70 6.37 16.55
CA LYS A 166 -8.56 5.47 16.77
C LYS A 166 -7.85 5.18 15.47
N GLU A 167 -7.31 6.24 14.87
CA GLU A 167 -6.43 6.13 13.72
C GLU A 167 -4.97 6.30 14.10
N ASN A 168 -4.09 5.64 13.36
CA ASN A 168 -2.65 5.68 13.57
C ASN A 168 -1.93 5.75 12.23
N ILE A 169 -0.81 6.47 12.20
CA ILE A 169 0.26 6.25 11.24
C ILE A 169 1.05 5.04 11.74
N ILE A 170 1.06 3.97 10.96
CA ILE A 170 1.78 2.74 11.26
C ILE A 170 3.08 2.73 10.45
N LEU A 171 4.20 2.59 11.16
CA LEU A 171 5.54 2.53 10.59
C LEU A 171 6.16 1.15 10.82
N ARG A 172 6.86 0.65 9.81
CA ARG A 172 7.70 -0.54 9.88
C ARG A 172 8.96 -0.39 9.03
N PRO A 173 10.05 -1.12 9.31
CA PRO A 173 11.22 -1.14 8.44
C PRO A 173 10.81 -1.52 7.01
N PHE A 174 11.26 -0.76 6.03
CA PHE A 174 11.03 -1.08 4.64
C PHE A 174 11.85 -2.32 4.26
N VAL A 175 11.18 -3.33 3.71
CA VAL A 175 11.84 -4.53 3.18
C VAL A 175 11.45 -4.68 1.72
N PRO A 176 12.43 -4.69 0.79
CA PRO A 176 12.19 -5.05 -0.59
C PRO A 176 11.47 -6.39 -0.69
N ILE A 177 10.30 -6.40 -1.32
CA ILE A 177 9.56 -7.62 -1.65
C ILE A 177 9.78 -7.86 -3.13
N ASP A 178 10.17 -9.07 -3.48
CA ASP A 178 10.24 -9.49 -4.87
C ASP A 178 8.81 -9.54 -5.42
N VAL A 179 8.53 -8.71 -6.43
CA VAL A 179 7.21 -8.67 -7.07
C VAL A 179 7.03 -9.88 -7.98
N ASP A 180 8.13 -10.51 -8.38
CA ASP A 180 8.11 -11.70 -9.22
C ASP A 180 8.07 -12.97 -8.35
N MET A 181 7.04 -13.79 -8.57
CA MET A 181 6.88 -15.07 -7.89
C MET A 181 6.90 -16.18 -8.93
N GLU A 182 8.09 -16.53 -9.42
CA GLU A 182 8.29 -17.56 -10.46
C GLU A 182 8.01 -19.00 -10.01
N PHE A 183 7.64 -19.27 -8.75
CA PHE A 183 7.53 -20.64 -8.26
C PHE A 183 6.08 -21.08 -8.14
N ARG A 184 5.61 -21.89 -9.08
CA ARG A 184 4.17 -22.22 -9.18
C ARG A 184 3.79 -23.43 -8.34
N ASP A 185 4.68 -24.40 -8.28
CA ASP A 185 4.46 -25.65 -7.57
C ASP A 185 4.93 -25.50 -6.12
N ASN A 186 4.04 -25.79 -5.17
CA ASN A 186 4.27 -25.73 -3.71
C ASN A 186 4.12 -24.35 -3.03
N ILE A 187 3.86 -23.24 -3.75
CA ILE A 187 3.51 -21.95 -3.08
C ILE A 187 2.25 -22.12 -2.22
N LEU A 188 1.21 -22.75 -2.78
CA LEU A 188 -0.04 -22.96 -2.05
C LEU A 188 0.20 -23.76 -0.77
N GLU A 189 0.95 -24.86 -0.86
CA GLU A 189 1.26 -25.70 0.29
C GLU A 189 2.05 -24.94 1.36
N LYS A 190 3.02 -24.12 0.94
CA LYS A 190 3.80 -23.26 1.84
C LYS A 190 2.92 -22.24 2.57
N ILE A 191 2.02 -21.56 1.85
CA ILE A 191 1.05 -20.62 2.43
C ILE A 191 0.10 -21.34 3.38
N LEU A 192 -0.44 -22.50 2.98
CA LEU A 192 -1.37 -23.28 3.80
C LEU A 192 -0.72 -23.81 5.08
N SER A 193 0.52 -24.33 5.01
CA SER A 193 1.27 -24.73 6.20
C SER A 193 1.51 -23.54 7.11
N PHE A 194 2.03 -22.42 6.60
CA PHE A 194 2.23 -21.21 7.40
C PHE A 194 0.92 -20.71 8.04
N PHE A 195 -0.18 -20.73 7.30
CA PHE A 195 -1.48 -20.35 7.81
C PHE A 195 -1.96 -21.29 8.92
N ASN A 196 -1.92 -22.60 8.70
CA ASN A 196 -2.41 -23.58 9.68
C ASN A 196 -1.55 -23.62 10.94
N ASP A 197 -0.24 -23.58 10.78
CA ASP A 197 0.73 -23.80 11.85
C ASP A 197 0.97 -22.54 12.69
N ILE A 198 0.74 -21.35 12.13
CA ILE A 198 1.07 -20.07 12.78
C ILE A 198 -0.13 -19.13 12.84
N VAL A 199 -0.72 -18.79 11.69
CA VAL A 199 -1.73 -17.72 11.61
C VAL A 199 -3.05 -18.11 12.25
N ARG A 200 -3.59 -19.29 11.90
CA ARG A 200 -4.86 -19.82 12.38
C ARG A 200 -4.89 -19.91 13.90
N ILE A 201 -3.80 -20.40 14.51
CA ILE A 201 -3.67 -20.51 15.97
C ILE A 201 -3.81 -19.13 16.64
N LYS A 202 -3.22 -18.08 16.07
CA LYS A 202 -3.33 -16.71 16.59
C LYS A 202 -4.73 -16.13 16.36
N LEU A 203 -5.30 -16.29 15.16
CA LEU A 203 -6.62 -15.76 14.84
C LEU A 203 -7.74 -16.41 15.66
N ASN A 204 -7.61 -17.70 16.01
CA ASN A 204 -8.57 -18.41 16.85
C ASN A 204 -8.75 -17.76 18.24
N GLN A 205 -7.79 -16.96 18.71
CA GLN A 205 -7.90 -16.22 19.98
C GLN A 205 -8.91 -15.07 19.88
N TYR A 206 -9.08 -14.49 18.69
CA TYR A 206 -9.99 -13.37 18.43
C TYR A 206 -11.35 -13.80 17.88
N LYS A 207 -11.47 -15.08 17.47
CA LYS A 207 -12.69 -15.69 16.90
C LYS A 207 -13.36 -14.85 15.80
N PRO A 208 -12.61 -14.37 14.78
CA PRO A 208 -13.25 -13.68 13.66
C PRO A 208 -14.11 -14.68 12.85
N ASN A 209 -15.27 -14.22 12.38
CA ASN A 209 -16.18 -15.05 11.58
C ASN A 209 -15.65 -15.27 10.15
N SER A 210 -15.03 -14.25 9.57
CA SER A 210 -14.47 -14.26 8.21
C SER A 210 -13.45 -13.13 8.06
N TYR A 211 -12.47 -13.32 7.17
CA TYR A 211 -11.39 -12.36 6.91
C TYR A 211 -10.70 -12.62 5.57
N VAL A 212 -9.96 -11.63 5.08
CA VAL A 212 -9.03 -11.74 3.93
C VAL A 212 -7.61 -11.49 4.46
N ILE A 213 -6.65 -12.31 4.05
CA ILE A 213 -5.24 -12.18 4.48
C ILE A 213 -4.37 -11.95 3.26
N ASP A 214 -3.56 -10.90 3.32
CA ASP A 214 -2.53 -10.65 2.32
C ASP A 214 -1.21 -11.22 2.83
N PHE A 215 -0.65 -12.16 2.07
CA PHE A 215 0.66 -12.74 2.34
C PHE A 215 1.71 -12.12 1.42
N ALA A 216 2.93 -11.96 1.94
CA ALA A 216 4.13 -11.78 1.12
C ALA A 216 5.00 -13.03 1.21
N LEU A 217 5.60 -13.37 0.08
CA LEU A 217 6.60 -14.42 -0.01
C LEU A 217 7.93 -13.75 -0.36
N ARG A 218 9.00 -14.21 0.27
CA ARG A 218 10.37 -13.78 -0.03
C ARG A 218 11.25 -15.00 -0.19
N LYS A 219 12.03 -15.06 -1.29
CA LYS A 219 13.04 -16.10 -1.51
C LYS A 219 14.02 -16.13 -0.33
N GLY A 220 14.39 -17.33 0.10
CA GLY A 220 15.40 -17.53 1.14
C GLY A 220 16.80 -17.41 0.59
N ASP A 221 17.76 -18.05 1.25
CA ASP A 221 19.16 -18.09 0.81
C ASP A 221 19.37 -18.93 -0.46
N ASP A 222 18.41 -19.82 -0.78
CA ASP A 222 18.40 -20.59 -2.03
C ASP A 222 17.12 -20.28 -2.83
N GLU A 223 17.12 -20.61 -4.13
CA GLU A 223 15.96 -20.39 -5.01
C GLU A 223 14.85 -21.44 -4.83
N SER A 224 14.92 -22.31 -3.82
CA SER A 224 13.88 -23.33 -3.61
C SER A 224 12.65 -22.75 -2.90
N VAL A 225 11.47 -23.33 -3.16
CA VAL A 225 10.23 -22.97 -2.43
C VAL A 225 10.36 -23.25 -0.93
N ASN A 226 11.17 -24.22 -0.54
CA ASN A 226 11.36 -24.59 0.85
C ASN A 226 12.05 -23.50 1.66
N SER A 227 12.98 -22.74 1.07
CA SER A 227 13.67 -21.63 1.73
C SER A 227 12.83 -20.35 1.78
N MET A 228 11.70 -20.30 1.06
CA MET A 228 10.82 -19.13 1.09
C MET A 228 10.30 -18.84 2.49
N ASN A 229 10.24 -17.55 2.81
CA ASN A 229 9.62 -17.04 4.01
C ASN A 229 8.23 -16.48 3.66
N VAL A 230 7.20 -16.89 4.41
CA VAL A 230 5.82 -16.38 4.26
C VAL A 230 5.48 -15.44 5.40
N TRP A 231 5.00 -14.25 5.06
CA TRP A 231 4.75 -13.16 6.02
C TRP A 231 3.31 -12.70 5.86
N VAL A 232 2.62 -12.43 6.98
CA VAL A 232 1.34 -11.70 6.94
C VAL A 232 1.66 -10.22 6.76
N ILE A 233 1.11 -9.61 5.70
CA ILE A 233 1.26 -8.19 5.42
C ILE A 233 0.05 -7.40 5.91
N GLU A 234 -1.15 -7.94 5.67
CA GLU A 234 -2.40 -7.26 5.99
C GLU A 234 -3.50 -8.27 6.35
N LEU A 235 -4.39 -7.86 7.25
CA LEU A 235 -5.60 -8.59 7.62
C LEU A 235 -6.77 -7.66 7.35
N ASN A 236 -7.57 -8.00 6.35
CA ASN A 236 -8.68 -7.21 5.87
C ASN A 236 -10.01 -7.87 6.28
N PRO A 237 -11.08 -7.07 6.47
CA PRO A 237 -12.42 -7.62 6.64
C PRO A 237 -12.86 -8.37 5.37
N PHE A 238 -13.70 -9.40 5.55
CA PHE A 238 -14.31 -10.13 4.44
C PHE A 238 -15.54 -9.37 3.93
N MET A 239 -15.32 -8.42 3.02
CA MET A 239 -16.37 -7.57 2.46
C MET A 239 -15.97 -7.06 1.08
N GLU A 240 -16.96 -6.61 0.30
CA GLU A 240 -16.79 -6.19 -1.10
C GLU A 240 -15.85 -4.99 -1.31
N THR A 241 -15.54 -4.24 -0.24
CA THR A 241 -14.57 -3.14 -0.27
C THR A 241 -13.12 -3.61 -0.21
N THR A 242 -12.86 -4.87 0.18
CA THR A 242 -11.55 -5.50 0.10
C THR A 242 -11.33 -6.02 -1.32
N ASP A 243 -10.19 -5.76 -1.95
CA ASP A 243 -9.91 -6.28 -3.31
C ASP A 243 -9.97 -7.82 -3.34
N GLY A 244 -10.77 -8.38 -4.26
CA GLY A 244 -10.89 -9.83 -4.46
C GLY A 244 -9.71 -10.45 -5.22
N ALA A 245 -8.77 -9.63 -5.71
CA ALA A 245 -7.63 -10.03 -6.52
C ALA A 245 -8.07 -10.92 -7.69
N LEU A 246 -7.71 -12.21 -7.68
CA LEU A 246 -8.07 -13.15 -8.75
C LEU A 246 -9.50 -13.68 -8.71
N PHE A 247 -10.30 -13.22 -7.75
CA PHE A 247 -11.71 -13.56 -7.58
C PHE A 247 -12.60 -12.33 -7.76
N SER A 248 -13.84 -12.55 -8.19
CA SER A 248 -14.85 -11.50 -8.29
C SER A 248 -15.87 -11.61 -7.15
N TRP A 249 -15.98 -10.58 -6.31
CA TRP A 249 -17.05 -10.49 -5.30
C TRP A 249 -18.45 -10.56 -5.90
N GLN A 250 -18.63 -10.00 -7.10
CA GLN A 250 -19.94 -9.93 -7.75
C GLN A 250 -20.36 -11.25 -8.39
N HIS A 251 -19.41 -12.01 -8.93
CA HIS A 251 -19.71 -13.21 -9.73
C HIS A 251 -19.34 -14.52 -9.03
N GLU A 252 -18.55 -14.48 -7.96
CA GLU A 252 -17.96 -15.66 -7.32
C GLU A 252 -18.10 -15.59 -5.80
N ARG A 253 -19.19 -14.97 -5.32
CA ARG A 253 -19.47 -14.83 -3.89
C ARG A 253 -19.62 -16.17 -3.20
N ASP A 254 -20.30 -17.10 -3.86
CA ASP A 254 -20.44 -18.49 -3.43
C ASP A 254 -19.09 -19.20 -3.26
N VAL A 255 -18.12 -18.92 -4.14
CA VAL A 255 -16.75 -19.43 -4.01
C VAL A 255 -16.07 -18.84 -2.78
N LEU A 256 -16.14 -17.52 -2.62
CA LEU A 256 -15.51 -16.81 -1.50
C LEU A 256 -16.14 -17.20 -0.15
N GLU A 257 -17.44 -17.47 -0.12
CA GLU A 257 -18.19 -17.92 1.07
C GLU A 257 -18.08 -19.45 1.32
N GLY A 258 -17.36 -20.18 0.47
CA GLY A 258 -17.15 -21.63 0.60
C GLY A 258 -18.40 -22.48 0.26
N GLN A 259 -19.37 -21.92 -0.46
CA GLN A 259 -20.61 -22.57 -0.87
C GLN A 259 -20.49 -23.29 -2.23
N ALA A 260 -19.59 -22.85 -3.11
CA ALA A 260 -19.52 -23.30 -4.50
C ALA A 260 -18.87 -24.68 -4.73
N ASN A 261 -18.19 -25.26 -3.72
CA ASN A 261 -17.40 -26.48 -3.93
C ASN A 261 -18.15 -27.73 -3.46
N GLU A 262 -18.43 -28.65 -4.39
CA GLU A 262 -18.87 -30.03 -4.10
C GLU A 262 -17.87 -30.77 -3.19
N ASN A 263 -16.59 -30.36 -3.21
CA ASN A 263 -15.56 -30.74 -2.24
C ASN A 263 -15.24 -29.55 -1.32
N LYS A 264 -16.04 -29.39 -0.25
CA LYS A 264 -15.88 -28.32 0.75
C LYS A 264 -14.47 -28.19 1.34
N ASP A 265 -13.66 -29.25 1.24
CA ASP A 265 -12.32 -29.30 1.82
C ASP A 265 -11.20 -28.83 0.87
N LYS A 266 -11.50 -28.50 -0.41
CA LYS A 266 -10.47 -28.08 -1.36
C LYS A 266 -10.31 -26.56 -1.40
N THR A 267 -9.15 -26.06 -1.00
CA THR A 267 -8.75 -24.67 -1.23
C THR A 267 -8.60 -24.39 -2.73
N LEU A 268 -9.28 -23.36 -3.22
CA LEU A 268 -9.08 -22.87 -4.58
C LEU A 268 -7.90 -21.90 -4.61
N PHE A 269 -7.02 -22.10 -5.58
CA PHE A 269 -5.83 -21.29 -5.76
C PHE A 269 -5.72 -20.88 -7.22
N ARG A 270 -5.55 -19.58 -7.46
CA ARG A 270 -5.39 -18.99 -8.78
C ARG A 270 -4.05 -18.30 -8.84
N ILE A 271 -3.34 -18.52 -9.94
CA ILE A 271 -2.14 -17.76 -10.31
C ILE A 271 -2.42 -17.18 -11.69
N THR A 272 -1.93 -15.98 -11.95
CA THR A 272 -1.92 -15.41 -13.31
C THR A 272 -0.47 -15.29 -13.77
N GLU A 273 -0.15 -15.92 -14.90
CA GLU A 273 1.19 -15.83 -15.52
C GLU A 273 1.34 -14.58 -16.38
N ARG A 274 0.19 -14.03 -16.79
CA ARG A 274 0.11 -12.76 -17.51
C ARG A 274 -0.27 -11.70 -16.53
N VAL A 275 0.36 -10.55 -16.66
CA VAL A 275 -0.12 -9.40 -15.94
C VAL A 275 -1.55 -9.12 -16.41
N ARG A 276 -2.47 -8.88 -15.46
CA ARG A 276 -3.84 -8.58 -15.84
C ARG A 276 -3.85 -7.34 -16.73
N PRO A 277 -4.60 -7.32 -17.85
CA PRO A 277 -4.80 -6.11 -18.63
C PRO A 277 -5.27 -4.92 -17.77
N GLY A 278 -6.00 -5.21 -16.69
CA GLY A 278 -6.46 -4.21 -15.70
C GLY A 278 -5.36 -3.63 -14.80
N SER A 279 -4.16 -4.21 -14.75
CA SER A 279 -3.04 -3.63 -13.98
C SER A 279 -2.62 -2.29 -14.57
N TRP A 280 -2.74 -2.13 -15.89
CA TRP A 280 -2.61 -0.83 -16.55
C TRP A 280 -3.72 0.14 -16.13
N THR A 281 -4.96 -0.34 -15.98
CA THR A 281 -6.07 0.53 -15.57
C THR A 281 -5.98 1.01 -14.13
N MET A 282 -5.19 0.34 -13.28
CA MET A 282 -4.88 0.82 -11.93
C MET A 282 -3.95 2.03 -11.94
N LEU A 283 -3.28 2.32 -13.06
CA LEU A 283 -2.50 3.53 -13.21
C LEU A 283 -3.39 4.69 -13.66
N PRO A 284 -3.19 5.89 -13.10
CA PRO A 284 -3.81 7.10 -13.63
C PRO A 284 -3.59 7.25 -15.13
N ILE A 285 -4.58 7.82 -15.83
CA ILE A 285 -4.57 7.98 -17.29
C ILE A 285 -3.29 8.71 -17.76
N SER A 286 -2.88 9.73 -17.01
CA SER A 286 -1.65 10.49 -17.25
C SER A 286 -0.41 9.60 -17.28
N ILE A 287 -0.28 8.66 -16.34
CA ILE A 287 0.85 7.72 -16.27
C ILE A 287 0.81 6.75 -17.44
N ARG A 288 -0.38 6.25 -17.81
CA ARG A 288 -0.52 5.42 -19.01
C ARG A 288 -0.14 6.15 -20.29
N GLN A 289 -0.58 7.40 -20.43
CA GLN A 289 -0.24 8.25 -21.57
C GLN A 289 1.27 8.53 -21.60
N TRP A 290 1.85 8.80 -20.44
CA TRP A 290 3.28 9.06 -20.28
C TRP A 290 4.16 7.84 -20.60
N ILE A 291 3.82 6.64 -20.10
CA ILE A 291 4.53 5.40 -20.44
C ILE A 291 4.47 5.14 -21.95
N LYS A 292 3.33 5.43 -22.58
CA LYS A 292 3.17 5.31 -24.04
C LYS A 292 4.08 6.29 -24.79
N SER A 293 4.14 7.56 -24.39
CA SER A 293 5.01 8.55 -25.06
C SER A 293 6.50 8.24 -24.91
N GLU A 294 6.92 7.61 -23.81
CA GLU A 294 8.31 7.16 -23.63
C GLU A 294 8.62 5.87 -24.41
N SER A 295 7.60 5.09 -24.77
CA SER A 295 7.78 3.90 -25.61
C SER A 295 8.11 4.24 -27.07
N ASP A 296 7.82 5.47 -27.47
CA ASP A 296 8.00 5.99 -28.83
C ASP A 296 9.36 6.71 -29.02
N LEU A 297 10.18 6.79 -27.95
CA LEU A 297 11.55 7.32 -27.94
C LEU A 297 12.59 6.18 -27.99
#